data_AF-A0A8C8UNC1-F1
#
_entry.id   AF-A0A8C8UNC1-F1
#
_cell.length_a   1.000
_cell.length_b   1.000
_cell.length_c   1.000
_cell.angle_alpha   90.00
_cell.angle_beta   90.00
_cell.angle_gamma   90.00
#
_symmetry.space_group_name_H-M   'P 1'
#
loop_
_entity.id
_entity.type
_entity.pdbx_description
1 polymer ?
#
loop_
_entity_poly.entity_id
_entity_poly.type
_entity_poly.pdbx_seq_one_letter_code
_entity_poly.pdbx_strand_id
1 'polypeptide(L)'
;MGFVKVVKNKAYFKRYQVRFRRQREGKTDYYARKRLVIQDKNKYSTPKYRMIVCVTNRDIICQIAYAPYAHELPKYGVKVGLTNYAAAYCTGLLVYSS
;
A
#
# COMPACT_ATOMS: atom_id res chain seq x y z
N MET A 1 -24.50 31.38 -23.38
CA MET A 1 -23.27 30.70 -22.89
C MET A 1 -22.94 31.30 -21.53
N GLY A 2 -22.93 30.46 -20.49
CA GLY A 2 -23.22 30.83 -19.10
C GLY A 2 -22.29 31.86 -18.45
N PHE A 3 -22.87 32.65 -17.55
CA PHE A 3 -22.30 33.75 -16.75
C PHE A 3 -21.15 33.37 -15.77
N VAL A 4 -20.49 32.21 -15.96
CA VAL A 4 -19.48 31.70 -15.01
C VAL A 4 -18.11 31.59 -15.68
N LYS A 5 -17.10 32.22 -15.06
CA LYS A 5 -15.71 32.21 -15.52
C LYS A 5 -15.13 30.79 -15.50
N VAL A 6 -14.54 30.37 -16.62
CA VAL A 6 -13.81 29.10 -16.71
C VAL A 6 -12.47 29.21 -15.99
N VAL A 7 -12.37 28.57 -14.81
CA VAL A 7 -11.15 28.57 -13.98
C VAL A 7 -10.09 27.59 -14.51
N LYS A 8 -10.50 26.41 -14.99
CA LYS A 8 -9.60 25.40 -15.57
C LYS A 8 -9.34 25.66 -17.06
N ASN A 9 -8.64 26.75 -17.35
CA ASN A 9 -8.30 27.17 -18.71
C ASN A 9 -6.90 26.66 -19.16
N LYS A 10 -6.51 26.91 -20.41
CA LYS A 10 -5.20 26.50 -20.95
C LYS A 10 -4.02 27.08 -20.15
N ALA A 11 -4.16 28.28 -19.60
CA ALA A 11 -3.13 28.92 -18.76
C ALA A 11 -3.00 28.24 -17.38
N TYR A 12 -4.10 27.75 -16.80
CA TYR A 12 -4.11 26.98 -15.55
C TYR A 12 -3.29 25.69 -15.69
N PHE A 13 -3.55 24.89 -16.73
CA PHE A 13 -2.85 23.63 -16.93
C PHE A 13 -1.35 23.79 -17.22
N LYS A 14 -0.92 24.93 -17.79
CA LYS A 14 0.52 25.24 -17.98
C LYS A 14 1.27 25.41 -16.64
N ARG A 15 0.59 25.75 -15.55
CA ARG A 15 1.18 25.98 -14.22
C ARG A 15 0.83 24.89 -13.20
N TYR A 16 -0.01 23.94 -13.58
CA TYR A 16 -0.50 22.92 -12.67
C TYR A 16 0.58 21.87 -12.39
N GLN A 17 1.09 21.85 -11.17
CA GLN A 17 2.04 20.83 -10.73
C GLN A 17 1.30 19.59 -10.22
N VAL A 18 1.49 18.47 -10.90
CA VAL A 18 0.89 17.20 -10.51
C VAL A 18 1.56 16.62 -9.27
N ARG A 19 0.75 16.07 -8.36
CA ARG A 19 1.24 15.23 -7.26
C ARG A 19 1.79 13.90 -7.79
N PHE A 20 2.58 13.20 -6.97
CA PHE A 20 3.14 11.90 -7.32
C PHE A 20 2.04 10.90 -7.74
N ARG A 21 2.39 9.97 -8.66
CA ARG A 21 1.43 9.04 -9.28
C ARG A 21 0.56 8.30 -8.25
N ARG A 22 1.17 7.65 -7.25
CA ARG A 22 0.41 6.88 -6.24
C ARG A 22 -0.43 7.72 -5.29
N GLN A 23 -0.10 9.01 -5.14
CA GLN A 23 -0.91 9.95 -4.37
C GLN A 23 -2.15 10.37 -5.15
N ARG A 24 -2.02 10.55 -6.47
CA ARG A 24 -3.17 10.78 -7.37
C ARG A 24 -4.11 9.57 -7.45
N GLU A 25 -3.54 8.36 -7.39
CA GLU A 25 -4.32 7.12 -7.28
C GLU A 25 -4.92 6.89 -5.88
N GLY A 26 -4.58 7.71 -4.88
CA GLY A 26 -5.04 7.53 -3.49
C GLY A 26 -4.46 6.31 -2.76
N LYS A 27 -3.45 5.63 -3.32
CA LYS A 27 -2.93 4.35 -2.81
C LYS A 27 -1.79 4.49 -1.79
N THR A 28 -1.22 5.68 -1.63
CA THR A 28 -0.03 5.84 -0.79
C THR A 28 0.03 7.22 -0.17
N ASP A 29 0.07 7.25 1.16
CA ASP A 29 0.53 8.40 1.91
C ASP A 29 2.08 8.43 1.94
N TYR A 30 2.65 9.45 1.30
CA TYR A 30 4.10 9.65 1.25
C TYR A 30 4.67 10.18 2.57
N TYR A 31 3.87 10.83 3.41
CA TYR A 31 4.31 11.35 4.70
C TYR A 31 4.60 10.20 5.67
N ALA A 32 3.65 9.29 5.86
CA ALA A 32 3.86 8.07 6.64
C ALA A 32 4.96 7.19 6.01
N ARG A 33 4.96 6.99 4.68
CA ARG A 33 5.95 6.15 4.00
C ARG A 33 7.38 6.63 4.21
N LYS A 34 7.63 7.95 4.19
CA LYS A 34 8.96 8.53 4.43
C LYS A 34 9.51 8.13 5.80
N ARG A 35 8.67 8.19 6.84
CA ARG A 35 9.04 7.84 8.23
C ARG A 35 9.28 6.33 8.41
N LEU A 36 8.51 5.52 7.70
CA LEU A 36 8.66 4.07 7.75
C LEU A 36 9.91 3.57 7.03
N VAL A 37 10.23 4.11 5.86
CA VAL A 37 11.32 3.61 4.99
C VAL A 37 12.69 4.15 5.39
N ILE A 38 12.80 5.41 5.84
CA ILE A 38 14.10 5.99 6.18
C ILE A 38 14.69 5.24 7.39
N GLN A 39 15.96 4.87 7.26
CA GLN A 39 16.76 4.30 8.34
C GLN A 39 17.78 5.31 8.85
N ASP A 40 18.19 5.14 10.10
CA ASP A 40 19.28 5.90 10.70
C ASP A 40 20.55 5.74 9.87
N LYS A 41 21.22 6.85 9.57
CA LYS A 41 22.44 6.85 8.75
C LYS A 41 23.58 6.03 9.38
N ASN A 42 23.58 5.95 10.71
CA ASN A 42 24.55 5.18 11.48
C ASN A 42 24.45 3.67 11.22
N LYS A 43 23.33 3.21 10.66
CA LYS A 43 23.07 1.79 10.34
C LYS A 43 23.43 1.41 8.91
N TYR A 44 24.16 2.27 8.19
CA TYR A 44 24.75 2.02 6.87
C TYR A 44 23.84 1.20 5.93
N SER A 45 24.34 0.06 5.43
CA SER A 45 23.70 -0.78 4.43
C SER A 45 22.73 -1.82 5.02
N THR A 46 22.42 -1.75 6.33
CA THR A 46 21.49 -2.72 6.90
C THR A 46 20.07 -2.47 6.35
N PRO A 47 19.37 -3.49 5.84
CA PRO A 47 18.05 -3.32 5.27
C PRO A 47 16.99 -3.07 6.35
N LYS A 48 16.12 -2.07 6.14
CA LYS A 48 14.94 -1.82 6.97
C LYS A 48 13.75 -2.61 6.44
N TYR A 49 13.44 -3.73 7.08
CA TYR A 49 12.24 -4.51 6.72
C TYR A 49 10.97 -3.85 7.25
N ARG A 50 9.90 -3.95 6.47
CA ARG A 50 8.55 -3.54 6.87
C ARG A 50 7.54 -4.57 6.40
N MET A 51 6.57 -4.86 7.26
CA MET A 51 5.39 -5.62 6.88
C MET A 51 4.37 -4.65 6.28
N ILE A 52 3.88 -4.97 5.09
CA ILE A 52 2.83 -4.27 4.36
C ILE A 52 1.59 -5.15 4.47
N VAL A 53 0.56 -4.61 5.13
CA VAL A 53 -0.74 -5.27 5.24
C VAL A 53 -1.76 -4.43 4.47
N CYS A 54 -2.43 -5.06 3.51
CA CYS A 54 -3.49 -4.45 2.71
C CYS A 54 -4.74 -5.32 2.80
N VAL A 55 -5.78 -4.81 3.45
CA VAL A 55 -7.09 -5.45 3.47
C VAL A 55 -7.88 -4.95 2.28
N THR A 56 -8.32 -5.87 1.44
CA THR A 56 -9.25 -5.60 0.33
C THR A 56 -10.62 -6.18 0.65
N ASN A 57 -11.61 -5.91 -0.19
CA ASN A 57 -12.98 -6.38 0.04
C ASN A 57 -13.13 -7.91 0.04
N ARG A 58 -12.17 -8.65 -0.54
CA ARG A 58 -12.25 -10.11 -0.70
C ARG A 58 -11.03 -10.84 -0.15
N ASP A 59 -9.89 -10.16 -0.01
CA ASP A 59 -8.63 -10.77 0.39
C ASP A 59 -7.84 -9.89 1.37
N ILE A 60 -7.06 -10.54 2.22
CA ILE A 60 -6.05 -9.91 3.06
C ILE A 60 -4.68 -10.22 2.46
N ILE A 61 -3.93 -9.17 2.13
CA ILE A 61 -2.61 -9.27 1.53
C ILE A 61 -1.57 -8.85 2.57
N CYS A 62 -0.70 -9.78 2.95
CA CYS A 62 0.44 -9.54 3.83
C CYS A 62 1.74 -9.77 3.06
N GLN A 63 2.67 -8.81 3.12
CA GLN A 63 3.98 -8.89 2.45
C GLN A 63 5.05 -8.31 3.35
N ILE A 64 6.19 -8.99 3.47
CA ILE A 64 7.43 -8.33 3.87
C ILE A 64 8.00 -7.70 2.60
N ALA A 65 8.53 -6.48 2.67
CA ALA A 65 8.94 -5.68 1.48
C ALA A 65 10.08 -6.28 0.59
N TYR A 66 10.30 -7.60 0.65
CA TYR A 66 11.23 -8.38 -0.15
C TYR A 66 10.73 -9.82 -0.47
N ALA A 67 9.55 -10.25 0.02
CA ALA A 67 9.04 -11.62 -0.16
C ALA A 67 7.61 -11.63 -0.77
N PRO A 68 7.32 -12.52 -1.73
CA PRO A 68 6.05 -12.52 -2.48
C PRO A 68 4.89 -13.22 -1.77
N TYR A 69 3.72 -12.56 -1.85
CA TYR A 69 2.32 -12.99 -1.76
C TYR A 69 1.91 -14.34 -1.13
N ALA A 70 1.10 -14.24 -0.07
CA ALA A 70 0.30 -15.32 0.50
C ALA A 70 -1.12 -15.40 -0.11
N HIS A 71 -1.26 -15.95 -1.33
CA HIS A 71 -2.55 -16.49 -1.81
C HIS A 71 -2.72 -17.96 -1.41
N GLU A 72 -2.12 -18.35 -0.29
CA GLU A 72 -1.93 -19.77 0.04
C GLU A 72 -2.87 -20.28 1.14
N LEU A 73 -3.67 -19.43 1.78
CA LEU A 73 -4.67 -19.85 2.77
C LEU A 73 -5.57 -21.02 2.31
N PRO A 74 -6.05 -21.07 1.04
CA PRO A 74 -6.87 -22.19 0.59
C PRO A 74 -6.11 -23.54 0.55
N LYS A 75 -4.78 -23.52 0.42
CA LYS A 75 -3.92 -24.73 0.46
C LYS A 75 -3.83 -25.30 1.88
N TYR A 76 -3.96 -24.45 2.90
CA TYR A 76 -3.88 -24.82 4.31
C TYR A 76 -5.25 -25.10 4.95
N GLY A 77 -6.29 -25.33 4.15
CA GLY A 77 -7.62 -25.78 4.62
C GLY A 77 -8.64 -24.67 4.89
N VAL A 78 -8.26 -23.38 4.79
CA VAL A 78 -9.19 -22.25 4.97
C VAL A 78 -9.84 -21.91 3.62
N LYS A 79 -10.97 -22.55 3.32
CA LYS A 79 -11.67 -22.42 2.03
C LYS A 79 -12.63 -21.23 1.95
N VAL A 80 -13.10 -20.70 3.08
CA VAL A 80 -14.14 -19.66 3.15
C VAL A 80 -13.77 -18.62 4.22
N GLY A 81 -14.17 -17.36 4.03
CA GLY A 81 -13.99 -16.30 5.05
C GLY A 81 -12.62 -15.63 5.05
N LEU A 82 -12.05 -15.33 3.87
CA LEU A 82 -10.68 -14.81 3.71
C LEU A 82 -10.45 -13.37 4.21
N THR A 83 -11.50 -12.69 4.66
CA THR A 83 -11.47 -11.32 5.21
C THR A 83 -11.75 -11.24 6.70
N ASN A 84 -11.99 -12.38 7.36
CA ASN A 84 -12.27 -12.39 8.79
C ASN A 84 -10.98 -12.25 9.62
N TYR A 85 -11.16 -11.99 10.92
CA TYR A 85 -10.05 -11.87 11.86
C TYR A 85 -9.16 -13.12 11.87
N ALA A 86 -9.75 -14.32 11.86
CA ALA A 86 -9.00 -15.57 11.84
C ALA A 86 -8.07 -15.69 10.60
N ALA A 87 -8.56 -15.33 9.42
CA ALA A 87 -7.79 -15.29 8.19
C ALA A 87 -6.64 -14.28 8.27
N ALA A 88 -6.86 -13.11 8.90
CA ALA A 88 -5.80 -12.14 9.14
C ALA A 88 -4.66 -12.74 9.98
N TYR A 89 -5.00 -13.46 11.06
CA TYR A 89 -4.01 -14.15 11.90
C TYR A 89 -3.27 -15.24 11.14
N CYS A 90 -3.98 -16.07 10.39
CA CYS A 90 -3.39 -17.12 9.58
C CYS A 90 -2.45 -16.55 8.50
N THR A 91 -2.81 -15.46 7.82
CA THR A 91 -1.90 -14.81 6.83
C THR A 91 -0.65 -14.24 7.49
N GLY A 92 -0.78 -13.64 8.68
CA GLY A 92 0.35 -13.11 9.44
C GLY A 92 1.33 -14.21 9.88
N LEU A 93 0.80 -15.32 10.41
CA LEU A 93 1.60 -16.51 10.78
C LEU A 93 2.30 -17.13 9.56
N LEU A 94 1.58 -17.24 8.44
CA LEU A 94 2.14 -17.80 7.21
C LEU A 94 3.34 -16.99 6.73
N VAL A 95 3.20 -15.65 6.68
CA VAL A 95 4.29 -14.73 6.30
C VAL A 95 5.47 -14.76 7.27
N TYR A 96 5.27 -15.14 8.53
CA TYR A 96 6.38 -15.34 9.48
C TYR A 96 7.09 -16.68 9.27
N SER A 97 6.34 -17.72 8.88
CA SER A 97 6.86 -19.08 8.71
C SER A 97 7.49 -19.38 7.34
N SER A 98 7.29 -18.49 6.36
CA SER A 98 7.83 -18.58 4.98
C SER A 98 9.08 -17.74 4.81
#